data_AF-A0A1B1S6G4-F1
#
_entry.id   AF-A0A1B1S6G4-F1
#
_cell.length_a   1.000
_cell.length_b   1.000
_cell.length_c   1.000
_cell.angle_alpha   90.00
_cell.angle_beta   90.00
_cell.angle_gamma   90.00
#
_symmetry.space_group_name_H-M   'P 1'
#
loop_
_entity.id
_entity.type
_entity.pdbx_description
1 polymer ?
#
loop_
_entity_poly.entity_id
_entity_poly.type
_entity_poly.pdbx_seq_one_letter_code
_entity_poly.pdbx_strand_id
1 'polypeptide(L)'
;MITTYFPKAKISMIKVDKHLLKKTDYDVKLVNGTKIEFNNSGEWTSVDCKKKSVPDELVPKHIRRKVAASYPDAIINRINKKSVGHIVGLSDGTELRFSLLGQLKKSSDSLEE
;
A
#
# COMPACT_ATOMS: atom_id res chain seq x y z
N MET A 1 -1.52 -7.66 11.92
CA MET A 1 -1.22 -7.22 10.53
C MET A 1 -0.61 -8.36 9.73
N ILE A 2 0.69 -8.70 9.88
CA ILE A 2 1.32 -9.73 9.03
C ILE A 2 0.68 -11.11 9.24
N THR A 3 0.55 -11.57 10.48
CA THR A 3 -0.10 -12.84 10.81
C THR A 3 -1.58 -12.89 10.41
N THR A 4 -2.26 -11.74 10.40
CA THR A 4 -3.67 -11.61 10.04
C THR A 4 -3.88 -11.70 8.53
N TYR A 5 -3.12 -10.91 7.77
CA TYR A 5 -3.35 -10.69 6.34
C TYR A 5 -2.41 -11.49 5.43
N PHE A 6 -1.31 -12.00 5.99
CA PHE A 6 -0.33 -12.83 5.30
C PHE A 6 0.05 -14.08 6.14
N PRO A 7 -0.93 -14.87 6.64
CA PRO A 7 -0.70 -15.95 7.62
C PRO A 7 0.25 -17.06 7.13
N LYS A 8 0.31 -17.28 5.80
CA LYS A 8 1.18 -18.29 5.17
C LYS A 8 2.53 -17.73 4.73
N ALA A 9 2.77 -16.42 4.89
CA ALA A 9 4.00 -15.81 4.45
C ALA A 9 5.12 -16.00 5.47
N LYS A 10 6.34 -16.17 4.97
CA LYS A 10 7.56 -16.17 5.78
C LYS A 10 8.28 -14.84 5.62
N ILE A 11 8.82 -14.30 6.71
CA ILE A 11 9.65 -13.10 6.68
C ILE A 11 11.00 -13.47 6.08
N SER A 12 11.44 -12.72 5.07
CA SER A 12 12.76 -12.85 4.46
C SER A 12 13.76 -11.86 5.05
N MET A 13 13.33 -10.63 5.32
CA MET A 13 14.21 -9.57 5.79
C MET A 13 13.41 -8.51 6.53
N ILE A 14 14.02 -7.94 7.57
CA ILE A 14 13.53 -6.74 8.26
C ILE A 14 14.66 -5.72 8.21
N LYS A 15 14.40 -4.55 7.62
CA LYS A 15 15.32 -3.41 7.65
C LYS A 15 14.72 -2.37 8.60
N VAL A 16 15.53 -1.90 9.56
CA VAL A 16 15.19 -0.79 10.44
C VAL A 16 15.86 0.45 9.89
N ASP A 17 15.09 1.41 9.38
CA ASP A 17 15.64 2.64 8.84
C ASP A 17 15.67 3.74 9.92
N LYS A 18 16.87 4.05 10.40
CA LYS A 18 17.13 5.14 11.33
C LYS A 18 17.63 6.35 10.56
N HIS A 19 16.75 6.99 9.81
CA HIS A 19 17.08 8.27 9.20
C HIS A 19 17.38 9.29 10.30
N LEU A 20 18.52 9.99 10.21
CA LEU A 20 19.05 10.91 11.23
C LEU A 20 18.04 11.98 11.72
N LEU A 21 17.03 12.32 10.92
CA LEU A 21 16.00 13.32 11.22
C LEU A 21 14.55 12.79 11.09
N LYS A 22 14.34 11.52 10.70
CA LYS A 22 13.00 10.93 10.60
C LYS A 22 12.78 9.89 11.69
N LYS A 23 11.52 9.68 12.06
CA LYS A 23 11.12 8.61 12.97
C LYS A 23 11.55 7.26 12.37
N THR A 24 11.94 6.32 13.23
CA THR A 24 12.39 5.00 12.79
C THR A 24 11.28 4.26 12.06
N ASP A 25 11.49 3.95 10.78
CA ASP A 25 10.53 3.18 9.99
C ASP A 25 11.04 1.74 9.79
N TYR A 26 10.12 0.81 9.56
CA TYR A 26 10.43 -0.62 9.41
C TYR A 26 9.99 -1.12 8.04
N ASP A 27 10.94 -1.67 7.30
CA ASP A 27 10.70 -2.32 6.03
C ASP A 27 10.76 -3.84 6.20
N VAL A 28 9.63 -4.51 6.07
CA VAL A 28 9.53 -5.97 6.11
C VAL A 28 9.38 -6.51 4.69
N LYS A 29 10.29 -7.39 4.28
CA LYS A 29 10.17 -8.17 3.04
C LYS A 29 9.80 -9.60 3.37
N LEU A 30 8.76 -10.10 2.71
CA LEU A 30 8.32 -11.48 2.77
C LEU A 30 8.96 -12.30 1.64
N VAL A 31 9.11 -13.61 1.84
CA VAL A 31 9.75 -14.52 0.86
C VAL A 31 9.03 -14.52 -0.49
N ASN A 32 7.72 -14.29 -0.50
CA ASN A 32 6.92 -14.19 -1.72
C ASN A 32 7.13 -12.85 -2.49
N GLY A 33 8.03 -11.98 -2.02
CA GLY A 33 8.32 -10.68 -2.62
C GLY A 33 7.45 -9.52 -2.12
N THR A 34 6.43 -9.79 -1.29
CA THR A 34 5.62 -8.73 -0.68
C THR A 34 6.50 -7.84 0.21
N LYS A 35 6.42 -6.52 0.01
CA LYS A 35 7.04 -5.51 0.87
C LYS A 35 5.96 -4.84 1.71
N ILE A 36 6.21 -4.70 3.00
CA ILE A 36 5.33 -3.99 3.94
C ILE A 36 6.18 -2.97 4.69
N GLU A 37 5.77 -1.72 4.66
CA GLU A 37 6.42 -0.62 5.38
C GLU A 37 5.56 -0.25 6.59
N PHE A 38 6.21 -0.02 7.73
CA PHE A 38 5.57 0.41 8.97
C PHE A 38 6.21 1.68 9.48
N ASN A 39 5.39 2.56 10.06
CA ASN A 39 5.89 3.70 10.82
C ASN A 39 6.50 3.24 12.16
N ASN A 40 7.10 4.19 12.88
CA ASN A 40 7.71 3.92 14.19
C ASN A 40 6.74 3.38 15.26
N SER A 41 5.44 3.59 15.11
CA SER A 41 4.38 3.06 15.98
C SER A 41 3.95 1.63 15.60
N GLY A 42 4.53 1.05 14.55
CA GLY A 42 4.19 -0.29 14.06
C GLY A 42 2.91 -0.33 13.22
N GLU A 43 2.38 0.82 12.80
CA GLU A 43 1.25 0.90 11.89
C GLU A 43 1.75 0.84 10.45
N TRP A 44 1.08 0.07 9.60
CA TRP A 44 1.50 -0.06 8.20
C TRP A 44 1.22 1.22 7.42
N THR A 45 2.16 1.61 6.57
CA THR A 45 2.09 2.77 5.69
C THR A 45 2.09 2.37 4.21
N SER A 46 2.72 1.25 3.85
CA SER A 46 2.71 0.72 2.49
C SER A 46 2.62 -0.80 2.49
N VAL A 47 1.88 -1.34 1.51
CA VAL A 47 1.82 -2.77 1.19
C VAL A 47 1.95 -2.91 -0.32
N ASP A 48 3.02 -3.57 -0.78
CA ASP A 48 3.27 -3.90 -2.18
C ASP A 48 3.35 -5.42 -2.34
N CYS A 49 2.33 -6.01 -2.98
CA CYS A 49 2.21 -7.44 -3.23
C CYS A 49 2.75 -7.87 -4.61
N LYS A 50 3.44 -6.97 -5.32
CA LYS A 50 4.04 -7.19 -6.65
C LYS A 50 3.02 -7.63 -7.69
N LYS A 51 2.89 -8.95 -7.89
CA LYS A 51 1.98 -9.55 -8.89
C LYS A 51 0.67 -10.06 -8.29
N LYS A 52 0.56 -10.08 -6.95
CA LYS A 52 -0.64 -10.55 -6.25
C LYS A 52 -1.48 -9.37 -5.77
N SER A 53 -2.75 -9.64 -5.49
CA SER A 53 -3.64 -8.65 -4.90
C SER A 53 -3.23 -8.34 -3.46
N VAL A 54 -3.40 -7.08 -3.08
CA VAL A 54 -3.44 -6.68 -1.67
C VAL A 54 -4.71 -7.30 -1.04
N PRO A 55 -4.65 -7.81 0.20
CA PRO A 55 -5.84 -8.21 0.95
C PRO A 55 -6.91 -7.12 0.96
N ASP A 56 -8.14 -7.49 0.62
CA ASP A 56 -9.25 -6.56 0.41
C ASP A 56 -9.54 -5.68 1.64
N GLU A 57 -9.35 -6.23 2.84
CA GLU A 57 -9.55 -5.55 4.12
C GLU A 57 -8.58 -4.39 4.36
N LEU A 58 -7.42 -4.41 3.69
CA LEU A 58 -6.44 -3.33 3.78
C LEU A 58 -6.77 -2.14 2.86
N VAL A 59 -7.66 -2.34 1.88
CA VAL A 59 -8.06 -1.31 0.92
C VAL A 59 -9.45 -0.78 1.27
N PRO A 60 -9.66 0.54 1.42
CA PRO A 60 -10.99 1.09 1.67
C PRO A 60 -12.04 0.64 0.63
N LYS A 61 -13.23 0.24 1.09
CA LYS A 61 -14.30 -0.33 0.25
C LYS A 61 -14.68 0.55 -0.95
N HIS A 62 -14.70 1.88 -0.77
CA HIS A 62 -15.02 2.82 -1.84
C HIS A 62 -13.97 2.82 -2.95
N ILE A 63 -12.68 2.68 -2.60
CA ILE A 63 -11.58 2.56 -3.56
C ILE A 63 -11.72 1.26 -4.35
N ARG A 64 -11.93 0.13 -3.66
CA ARG A 64 -12.12 -1.18 -4.32
C ARG A 64 -13.24 -1.13 -5.37
N ARG A 65 -14.40 -0.56 -4.99
CA ARG A 65 -15.53 -0.36 -5.90
C ARG A 65 -15.18 0.52 -7.10
N LYS A 66 -14.47 1.64 -6.88
CA LYS A 66 -14.11 2.56 -7.96
C LYS A 66 -13.13 1.91 -8.93
N VAL A 67 -12.14 1.18 -8.43
CA VAL A 67 -11.17 0.44 -9.26
C VAL A 67 -11.89 -0.62 -10.08
N ALA A 68 -12.70 -1.49 -9.45
CA ALA A 68 -13.43 -2.54 -10.15
C ALA A 68 -14.36 -1.99 -11.26
N ALA A 69 -14.96 -0.82 -11.05
CA ALA A 69 -15.85 -0.19 -12.04
C ALA A 69 -15.11 0.50 -13.20
N SER A 70 -13.84 0.89 -13.03
CA SER A 70 -13.09 1.66 -14.03
C SER A 70 -11.93 0.89 -14.66
N TYR A 71 -11.46 -0.18 -14.00
CA TYR A 71 -10.32 -1.02 -14.39
C TYR A 71 -10.67 -2.50 -14.13
N PRO A 72 -11.63 -3.07 -14.86
CA PRO A 72 -12.20 -4.40 -14.56
C PRO A 72 -11.18 -5.55 -14.67
N ASP A 73 -10.15 -5.39 -15.52
CA ASP A 73 -9.11 -6.41 -15.75
C ASP A 73 -7.88 -6.25 -14.84
N ALA A 74 -7.83 -5.17 -14.05
CA ALA A 74 -6.70 -4.85 -13.20
C ALA A 74 -6.98 -5.16 -11.72
N ILE A 75 -5.97 -5.68 -11.02
CA ILE A 75 -6.03 -5.90 -9.56
C ILE A 75 -5.25 -4.82 -8.82
N ILE A 76 -5.67 -4.51 -7.60
CA ILE A 76 -4.91 -3.65 -6.70
C ILE A 76 -3.75 -4.47 -6.13
N ASN A 77 -2.53 -4.21 -6.60
CA ASN A 77 -1.31 -4.90 -6.14
C ASN A 77 -0.49 -4.09 -5.14
N ARG A 78 -0.79 -2.79 -4.99
CA ARG A 78 -0.10 -1.90 -4.05
C ARG A 78 -1.05 -0.89 -3.44
N ILE A 79 -0.87 -0.60 -2.15
CA ILE A 79 -1.52 0.52 -1.46
C ILE A 79 -0.54 1.24 -0.54
N ASN A 80 -0.53 2.57 -0.61
CA ASN A 80 0.19 3.44 0.31
C ASN A 80 -0.82 4.34 1.04
N LYS A 81 -0.73 4.37 2.36
CA LYS A 81 -1.39 5.36 3.22
C LYS A 81 -0.50 6.60 3.33
N LYS A 82 -1.08 7.75 3.03
CA LYS A 82 -0.46 9.06 3.19
C LYS A 82 -1.33 9.92 4.11
N SER A 83 -0.74 10.96 4.69
CA SER A 83 -1.44 11.96 5.52
C SER A 83 -2.68 12.55 4.83
N VAL A 84 -2.59 12.71 3.50
CA VAL A 84 -3.59 13.36 2.65
C VAL A 84 -4.46 12.40 1.84
N GLY A 85 -4.32 11.08 2.04
CA GLY A 85 -5.13 10.09 1.32
C GLY A 85 -4.43 8.76 1.06
N HIS A 86 -4.75 8.14 -0.07
CA HIS A 86 -4.24 6.83 -0.46
C HIS A 86 -3.67 6.88 -1.89
N ILE A 87 -2.60 6.14 -2.11
CA ILE A 87 -2.08 5.87 -3.45
C ILE A 87 -2.26 4.38 -3.70
N VAL A 88 -2.90 4.02 -4.81
CA VAL A 88 -3.17 2.64 -5.19
C VAL A 88 -2.45 2.33 -6.50
N GLY A 89 -1.65 1.27 -6.50
CA GLY A 89 -1.07 0.70 -7.71
C GLY A 89 -1.91 -0.46 -8.21
N LEU A 90 -2.07 -0.53 -9.53
CA LEU A 90 -2.74 -1.61 -10.23
C LEU A 90 -1.73 -2.53 -10.94
N SER A 91 -2.17 -3.74 -11.28
CA SER A 91 -1.33 -4.74 -11.94
C SER A 91 -0.88 -4.38 -13.36
N ASP A 92 -1.58 -3.47 -14.02
CA ASP A 92 -1.24 -2.93 -15.34
C ASP A 92 -0.22 -1.77 -15.27
N GLY A 93 0.22 -1.39 -14.07
CA GLY A 93 1.12 -0.28 -13.83
C GLY A 93 0.44 1.06 -13.56
N THR A 94 -0.89 1.13 -13.64
CA THR A 94 -1.65 2.35 -13.34
C THR A 94 -1.51 2.72 -11.86
N GLU A 95 -1.29 4.01 -11.59
CA GLU A 95 -1.29 4.57 -10.23
C GLU A 95 -2.44 5.55 -10.05
N LEU A 96 -3.25 5.31 -9.02
CA LEU A 96 -4.43 6.12 -8.68
C LEU A 96 -4.26 6.78 -7.33
N ARG A 97 -4.54 8.08 -7.26
CA ARG A 97 -4.44 8.88 -6.04
C ARG A 97 -5.84 9.22 -5.54
N PHE A 98 -6.15 8.86 -4.30
CA PHE A 98 -7.42 9.15 -3.66
C PHE A 98 -7.21 10.11 -2.50
N SER A 99 -8.04 11.13 -2.38
CA SER A 99 -8.07 11.99 -1.18
C SER A 99 -8.60 11.23 0.04
N LEU A 100 -8.49 11.82 1.24
CA LEU A 100 -9.10 11.28 2.47
C LEU A 100 -10.61 11.07 2.35
N LEU A 101 -11.29 11.88 1.54
CA LEU A 101 -12.73 11.76 1.25
C LEU A 101 -13.04 10.68 0.19
N GLY A 102 -12.02 9.99 -0.33
CA GLY A 102 -12.18 8.93 -1.32
C GLY A 102 -12.37 9.40 -2.75
N GLN A 103 -12.12 10.68 -3.03
CA GLN A 103 -12.21 11.25 -4.38
C GLN A 103 -10.92 10.98 -5.16
N LEU A 104 -11.05 10.50 -6.40
CA LEU A 104 -9.91 10.31 -7.29
C LEU A 104 -9.34 11.67 -7.71
N LYS A 105 -8.07 11.91 -7.42
CA LYS A 105 -7.33 13.11 -7.85
C LYS A 105 -6.83 12.94 -9.28
N LYS A 106 -6.71 14.05 -10.00
CA LYS A 106 -6.14 14.07 -11.36
C LYS A 106 -4.64 13.84 -11.28
N SER A 107 -4.06 13.27 -12.33
CA SER A 107 -2.62 12.93 -12.43
C SER A 107 -1.67 14.11 -12.27
N SER A 108 -2.14 15.36 -12.40
CA SER A 108 -1.37 16.59 -12.17
C SER A 108 -1.21 16.98 -10.70
N ASP A 109 -1.92 16.35 -9.78
CA ASP A 109 -1.82 16.67 -8.35
C ASP A 109 -0.76 15.77 -7.70
N SER A 110 0.45 16.31 -7.53
CA SER A 110 1.46 15.69 -6.69
C SER A 110 0.94 15.57 -5.26
N LEU A 111 0.95 14.35 -4.73
CA LEU A 111 0.89 14.14 -3.28
C LEU A 111 2.35 14.04 -2.83
N GLU A 112 3.04 15.17 -2.80
CA GLU A 112 4.25 15.25 -1.99
C GLU A 112 3.85 15.22 -0.51
N GLU A 113 4.75 14.65 0.31
CA GLU A 113 4.49 14.14 1.66
C GLU A 113 3.87 15.15 2.63
#